data_AF-A0A2S1XEE9-F1
#
_entry.id   AF-A0A2S1XEE9-F1
#
_cell.length_a   1.000
_cell.length_b   1.000
_cell.length_c   1.000
_cell.angle_alpha   90.00
_cell.angle_beta   90.00
_cell.angle_gamma   90.00
#
_symmetry.space_group_name_H-M   'P 1'
#
loop_
_entity.id
_entity.type
_entity.pdbx_description
1 polymer ?
#
loop_
_entity_poly.entity_id
_entity_poly.type
_entity_poly.pdbx_seq_one_letter_code
_entity_poly.pdbx_strand_id
1 'polypeptide(L)'
;MRKSDLPAPTKGDTPLAKPRKITKKVRAAIDALIAGKARTHEEAAAIAGCARESVSRALKRPEVLEEIRLQVERQLKGKTLARAAGKLDQLIDANSENVAFRATELALGLNGFQPPQRGTTVQTNVNVGWVIDLRTNADGPGQRQGDSTAGGMIIDAEPVEQGG
;
A
#
# COMPACT_ATOMS: atom_id res chain seq x y z
N MET A 1 -9.66 -27.08 37.15
CA MET A 1 -9.72 -27.51 35.73
C MET A 1 -8.32 -27.95 35.30
N ARG A 2 -8.16 -29.22 34.89
CA ARG A 2 -6.85 -29.79 34.52
C ARG A 2 -6.54 -29.45 33.06
N LYS A 3 -5.26 -29.31 32.73
CA LYS A 3 -4.69 -28.89 31.44
C LYS A 3 -4.92 -29.88 30.26
N SER A 4 -5.85 -30.82 30.39
CA SER A 4 -5.96 -32.01 29.53
C SER A 4 -7.09 -31.97 28.48
N ASP A 5 -7.90 -30.91 28.43
CA ASP A 5 -9.02 -30.79 27.47
C ASP A 5 -8.80 -29.68 26.44
N LEU A 6 -7.66 -29.71 25.74
CA LEU A 6 -7.48 -28.94 24.51
C LEU A 6 -7.69 -29.89 23.31
N PRO A 7 -8.59 -29.57 22.36
CA PRO A 7 -8.78 -30.41 21.19
C PRO A 7 -7.47 -30.51 20.41
N ALA A 8 -7.11 -31.73 20.01
CA ALA A 8 -5.88 -32.02 19.27
C ALA A 8 -5.78 -31.15 18.02
N PRO A 9 -4.59 -30.61 17.68
CA PRO A 9 -4.42 -29.83 16.46
C PRO A 9 -4.77 -30.71 15.25
N THR A 10 -5.71 -30.23 14.45
CA THR A 10 -6.08 -30.81 13.16
C THR A 10 -4.84 -30.96 12.29
N LYS A 11 -4.62 -32.16 11.74
CA LYS A 11 -3.64 -32.44 10.67
C LYS A 11 -4.03 -31.63 9.43
N GLY A 12 -3.63 -30.36 9.38
CA GLY A 12 -3.96 -29.43 8.30
C GLY A 12 -3.06 -28.19 8.26
N ASP A 13 -2.40 -27.86 9.37
CA ASP A 13 -1.39 -26.80 9.38
C ASP A 13 -0.09 -27.30 8.74
N THR A 14 -0.06 -27.22 7.40
CA THR A 14 1.20 -27.23 6.66
C THR A 14 2.03 -26.08 7.22
N PRO A 15 3.19 -26.34 7.85
CA PRO A 15 3.98 -25.27 8.45
C PRO A 15 4.28 -24.24 7.35
N LEU A 16 3.93 -22.97 7.59
CA LEU A 16 4.29 -21.86 6.70
C LEU A 16 5.75 -22.07 6.30
N ALA A 17 5.99 -22.29 5.00
CA ALA A 17 7.30 -22.56 4.48
C ALA A 17 8.25 -21.48 5.00
N LYS A 18 9.29 -21.89 5.76
CA LYS A 18 10.26 -20.96 6.36
C LYS A 18 10.71 -19.98 5.28
N PRO A 19 10.70 -18.66 5.54
CA PRO A 19 11.06 -17.67 4.54
C PRO A 19 12.45 -18.00 4.01
N ARG A 20 12.57 -18.08 2.69
CA ARG A 20 13.78 -18.57 2.05
C ARG A 20 14.87 -17.54 2.23
N LYS A 21 15.78 -17.80 3.16
CA LYS A 21 16.92 -16.93 3.48
C LYS A 21 17.60 -16.44 2.20
N ILE A 22 17.67 -15.12 2.07
CA ILE A 22 18.36 -14.43 0.98
C ILE A 22 19.84 -14.82 1.06
N THR A 23 20.39 -15.29 -0.06
CA THR A 23 21.78 -15.73 -0.12
C THR A 23 22.72 -14.53 -0.11
N LYS A 24 23.91 -14.69 0.48
CA LYS A 24 24.90 -13.60 0.62
C LYS A 24 25.24 -12.91 -0.70
N LYS A 25 25.27 -13.67 -1.80
CA LYS A 25 25.54 -13.15 -3.16
C LYS A 25 24.41 -12.27 -3.68
N VAL A 26 23.14 -12.66 -3.44
CA VAL A 26 21.98 -11.85 -3.84
C VAL A 26 21.96 -10.54 -3.06
N ARG A 27 22.28 -10.58 -1.75
CA ARG A 27 22.41 -9.38 -0.92
C ARG A 27 23.50 -8.44 -1.45
N ALA A 28 24.67 -8.97 -1.82
CA ALA A 28 25.75 -8.17 -2.40
C ALA A 28 25.36 -7.51 -3.75
N ALA A 29 24.58 -8.21 -4.58
CA ALA A 29 24.06 -7.63 -5.83
C ALA A 29 23.07 -6.49 -5.56
N ILE A 30 22.20 -6.66 -4.56
CA ILE A 30 21.24 -5.64 -4.11
C ILE A 30 21.98 -4.42 -3.54
N ASP A 31 22.99 -4.64 -2.70
CA ASP A 31 23.80 -3.57 -2.13
C ASP A 31 24.49 -2.75 -3.25
N ALA A 32 24.97 -3.40 -4.31
CA ALA A 32 25.59 -2.73 -5.46
C ALA A 32 24.58 -1.88 -6.26
N LEU A 33 23.34 -2.36 -6.40
CA LEU A 33 22.24 -1.62 -7.04
C LEU A 33 21.81 -0.41 -6.20
N ILE A 34 21.61 -0.59 -4.90
CA ILE A 34 21.20 0.47 -3.97
C ILE A 34 22.30 1.54 -3.83
N ALA A 35 23.57 1.14 -3.84
CA ALA A 35 24.69 2.07 -3.81
C ALA A 35 24.90 2.83 -5.14
N GLY A 36 24.19 2.48 -6.21
CA GLY A 36 24.35 3.08 -7.54
C GLY A 36 25.64 2.69 -8.26
N LYS A 37 26.32 1.62 -7.82
CA LYS A 37 27.55 1.10 -8.46
C LYS A 37 27.26 0.25 -9.70
N ALA A 38 26.04 -0.26 -9.82
CA ALA A 38 25.54 -0.95 -11.01
C ALA A 38 24.25 -0.27 -11.46
N ARG A 39 24.13 -0.01 -12.76
CA ARG A 39 22.89 0.48 -13.38
C ARG A 39 22.05 -0.65 -13.94
N THR A 40 22.70 -1.76 -14.30
CA THR A 40 22.04 -2.91 -14.92
C THR A 40 22.14 -4.16 -14.05
N HIS A 41 21.21 -5.10 -14.26
CA HIS A 41 21.23 -6.40 -13.58
C HIS A 41 22.49 -7.22 -13.90
N GLU A 42 23.08 -7.02 -15.08
CA GLU A 42 24.29 -7.71 -15.51
C GLU A 42 25.52 -7.22 -14.74
N GLU A 43 25.67 -5.90 -14.61
CA GLU A 43 26.72 -5.29 -13.80
C GLU A 43 26.61 -5.69 -12.33
N ALA A 44 25.39 -5.66 -11.78
CA ALA A 44 25.15 -6.07 -10.40
C ALA A 44 25.49 -7.55 -10.17
N ALA A 45 25.16 -8.41 -11.13
CA ALA A 45 25.49 -9.83 -11.10
C ALA A 45 27.00 -10.08 -11.22
N ALA A 46 27.69 -9.32 -12.07
CA ALA A 46 29.15 -9.38 -12.22
C ALA A 46 29.87 -8.97 -10.92
N ILE A 47 29.43 -7.87 -10.29
CA ILE A 47 29.99 -7.40 -9.02
C ILE A 47 29.76 -8.42 -7.89
N ALA A 48 28.61 -9.09 -7.89
CA ALA A 48 28.27 -10.08 -6.86
C ALA A 48 28.79 -11.50 -7.15
N GLY A 49 29.41 -11.73 -8.32
CA GLY A 49 29.88 -13.05 -8.73
C GLY A 49 28.76 -14.10 -8.81
N CYS A 50 27.59 -13.71 -9.35
CA CYS A 50 26.42 -14.57 -9.52
C CYS A 50 25.86 -14.50 -10.95
N ALA A 51 25.04 -15.48 -11.32
CA ALA A 51 24.40 -15.50 -12.64
C ALA A 51 23.29 -14.43 -12.72
N ARG A 52 23.16 -13.80 -13.90
CA ARG A 52 22.13 -12.78 -14.18
C ARG A 52 20.72 -13.28 -13.87
N GLU A 53 20.43 -14.52 -14.22
CA GLU A 53 19.14 -15.18 -14.02
C GLU A 53 18.83 -15.34 -12.52
N SER A 54 19.86 -15.52 -11.70
CA SER A 54 19.72 -15.62 -10.24
C SER A 54 19.28 -14.28 -9.64
N VAL A 55 19.89 -13.18 -10.08
CA VAL A 55 19.51 -11.82 -9.65
C VAL A 55 18.11 -11.48 -10.14
N SER A 56 17.82 -11.70 -11.43
CA SER A 56 16.50 -11.44 -12.02
C SER A 56 15.38 -12.22 -11.34
N ARG A 57 15.59 -13.50 -11.03
CA ARG A 57 14.62 -14.32 -10.28
C ARG A 57 14.52 -13.93 -8.82
N ALA A 58 15.60 -13.47 -8.19
CA ALA A 58 15.60 -13.04 -6.81
C ALA A 58 14.83 -11.74 -6.62
N LEU A 59 14.99 -10.75 -7.51
CA LEU A 59 14.31 -9.46 -7.44
C LEU A 59 12.78 -9.57 -7.54
N LYS A 60 12.27 -10.63 -8.18
CA LYS A 60 10.82 -10.90 -8.28
C LYS A 60 10.22 -11.53 -7.01
N ARG A 61 11.04 -11.92 -6.04
CA ARG A 61 10.55 -12.56 -4.80
C ARG A 61 10.08 -11.49 -3.81
N PRO A 62 8.90 -11.65 -3.18
CA PRO A 62 8.37 -10.67 -2.25
C PRO A 62 9.30 -10.45 -1.05
N GLU A 63 9.91 -11.52 -0.52
CA GLU A 63 10.87 -11.44 0.59
C GLU A 63 12.08 -10.54 0.30
N VAL A 64 12.54 -10.53 -0.96
CA VAL A 64 13.70 -9.73 -1.41
C VAL A 64 13.30 -8.27 -1.60
N LEU A 65 12.09 -8.01 -2.11
CA LEU A 65 11.56 -6.65 -2.25
C LEU A 65 11.38 -5.98 -0.88
N GLU A 66 10.93 -6.71 0.13
CA GLU A 66 10.84 -6.19 1.50
C GLU A 66 12.22 -5.88 2.10
N GLU A 67 13.22 -6.73 1.85
CA GLU A 67 14.60 -6.43 2.28
C GLU A 67 15.12 -5.15 1.60
N ILE A 68 14.90 -5.00 0.29
CA ILE A 68 15.29 -3.81 -0.46
C ILE A 68 14.62 -2.57 0.14
N ARG A 69 13.31 -2.61 0.38
CA ARG A 69 12.56 -1.51 1.02
C ARG A 69 13.19 -1.11 2.35
N LEU A 70 13.45 -2.08 3.22
CA LEU A 70 14.04 -1.84 4.54
C LEU A 70 15.46 -1.26 4.45
N GLN A 71 16.28 -1.75 3.53
CA GLN A 71 17.64 -1.24 3.32
C GLN A 71 17.63 0.20 2.78
N VAL A 72 16.78 0.47 1.79
CA VAL A 72 16.59 1.81 1.23
C VAL A 72 16.12 2.78 2.30
N GLU A 73 15.13 2.40 3.12
CA GLU A 73 14.69 3.21 4.25
C GLU A 73 15.81 3.49 5.26
N ARG A 74 16.62 2.48 5.61
CA ARG A 74 17.73 2.66 6.55
C ARG A 74 18.78 3.63 5.99
N GLN A 75 19.07 3.55 4.70
CA GLN A 75 20.01 4.44 4.05
C GLN A 75 19.46 5.87 3.96
N LEU A 76 18.17 6.02 3.62
CA LEU A 76 17.45 7.29 3.57
C LEU A 76 17.43 8.00 4.93
N LYS A 77 17.03 7.29 5.98
CA LYS A 77 16.92 7.81 7.35
C LYS A 77 18.27 8.26 7.92
N GLY A 78 19.35 7.54 7.62
CA GLY A 78 20.68 7.83 8.18
C GLY A 78 21.48 8.87 7.40
N LYS A 79 21.76 8.61 6.11
CA LYS A 79 22.75 9.38 5.34
C LYS A 79 22.10 10.43 4.45
N THR A 80 20.92 10.14 3.93
CA THR A 80 20.28 10.99 2.93
C THR A 80 19.61 12.19 3.59
N LEU A 81 19.10 12.06 4.81
CA LEU A 81 18.46 13.17 5.53
C LEU A 81 19.43 14.33 5.79
N ALA A 82 20.61 14.07 6.35
CA ALA A 82 21.61 15.10 6.59
C ALA A 82 22.14 15.74 5.28
N ARG A 83 22.34 14.92 4.23
CA ARG A 83 22.75 15.42 2.91
C ARG A 83 21.66 16.22 2.22
N ALA A 84 20.41 15.80 2.34
CA ALA A 84 19.26 16.50 1.80
C ALA A 84 19.09 17.84 2.49
N ALA A 85 19.27 17.92 3.82
CA ALA A 85 19.26 19.18 4.55
C ALA A 85 20.35 20.14 4.05
N GLY A 86 21.60 19.68 3.91
CA GLY A 86 22.68 20.50 3.37
C GLY A 86 22.46 20.91 1.90
N LYS A 87 21.80 20.05 1.09
CA LYS A 87 21.46 20.42 -0.28
C LYS A 87 20.30 21.41 -0.36
N LEU A 88 19.34 21.30 0.56
CA LEU A 88 18.21 22.21 0.66
C LEU A 88 18.69 23.63 0.95
N ASP A 89 19.66 23.79 1.86
CA ASP A 89 20.31 25.07 2.17
C ASP A 89 20.91 25.71 0.89
N GLN A 90 21.67 24.94 0.11
CA GLN A 90 22.21 25.41 -1.17
C GLN A 90 21.14 25.75 -2.22
N LEU A 91 19.97 25.10 -2.17
CA LEU A 91 18.90 25.34 -3.14
C LEU A 91 18.09 26.60 -2.81
N ILE A 92 18.12 27.08 -1.56
CA ILE A 92 17.55 28.38 -1.18
C ILE A 92 18.29 29.51 -1.90
N ASP A 93 19.62 29.40 -2.05
CA ASP A 93 20.46 30.37 -2.76
C ASP A 93 20.56 30.10 -4.28
N ALA A 94 19.71 29.23 -4.85
CA ALA A 94 19.78 28.91 -6.27
C ALA A 94 19.35 30.09 -7.15
N ASN A 95 20.06 30.32 -8.26
CA ASN A 95 19.73 31.37 -9.25
C ASN A 95 18.34 31.23 -9.89
N SER A 96 17.70 30.06 -9.80
CA SER A 96 16.35 29.87 -10.31
C SER A 96 15.34 30.22 -9.22
N GLU A 97 14.57 31.28 -9.43
CA GLU A 97 13.56 31.77 -8.48
C GLU A 97 12.56 30.68 -8.08
N ASN A 98 12.14 29.83 -9.02
CA ASN A 98 11.24 28.72 -8.74
C ASN A 98 11.85 27.65 -7.82
N VAL A 99 13.14 27.36 -7.98
CA VAL A 99 13.84 26.36 -7.16
C VAL A 99 14.08 26.92 -5.76
N ALA A 100 14.54 28.17 -5.66
CA ALA A 100 14.69 28.89 -4.41
C ALA A 100 13.37 28.98 -3.64
N PHE A 101 12.27 29.33 -4.31
CA PHE A 101 10.95 29.38 -3.72
C PHE A 101 10.51 28.01 -3.17
N ARG A 102 10.65 26.92 -3.94
CA ARG A 102 10.25 25.58 -3.49
C ARG A 102 11.12 25.05 -2.35
N ALA A 103 12.42 25.33 -2.37
CA ALA A 103 13.32 24.97 -1.27
C ALA A 103 12.95 25.72 0.01
N THR A 104 12.66 27.02 -0.09
CA THR A 104 12.23 27.86 1.02
C THR A 104 10.86 27.43 1.57
N GLU A 105 9.89 27.15 0.70
CA GLU A 105 8.57 26.63 1.06
C GLU A 105 8.70 25.32 1.86
N LEU A 106 9.57 24.41 1.40
CA LEU A 106 9.84 23.14 2.08
C LEU A 106 10.53 23.36 3.45
N ALA A 107 11.50 24.27 3.54
CA ALA A 107 12.17 24.60 4.80
C ALA A 107 11.19 25.16 5.84
N LEU A 108 10.32 26.09 5.41
CA LEU A 108 9.28 26.67 6.26
C LEU A 108 8.26 25.62 6.69
N GLY A 109 7.81 24.76 5.77
CA GLY A 109 6.91 23.64 6.07
C GLY A 109 7.48 22.67 7.10
N LEU A 110 8.77 22.35 7.03
CA LEU A 110 9.46 21.52 8.04
C LEU A 110 9.47 22.15 9.44
N ASN A 111 9.44 23.48 9.52
CA ASN A 111 9.35 24.24 10.77
C ASN A 111 7.90 24.54 11.20
N GLY A 112 6.92 23.93 10.53
CA GLY A 112 5.49 24.07 10.86
C GLY A 112 4.81 25.30 10.26
N PHE A 113 5.51 26.06 9.42
CA PHE A 113 4.91 27.17 8.66
C PHE A 113 4.32 26.62 7.37
N GLN A 114 3.06 26.17 7.44
CA GLN A 114 2.31 25.74 6.27
C GLN A 114 1.41 26.89 5.78
N PRO A 115 1.42 27.23 4.47
CA PRO A 115 0.39 28.11 3.93
C PRO A 115 -1.00 27.47 4.17
N PRO A 116 -2.03 28.26 4.48
CA PRO A 116 -3.35 27.72 4.80
C PRO A 116 -3.84 26.86 3.62
N GLN A 117 -4.02 25.56 3.86
CA GLN A 117 -4.56 24.65 2.85
C GLN A 117 -6.01 25.05 2.56
N ARG A 118 -6.21 25.78 1.45
CA ARG A 118 -7.55 26.05 0.92
C ARG A 118 -7.99 24.84 0.09
N GLY A 119 -8.37 23.77 0.76
CA GLY A 119 -8.93 22.58 0.14
C GLY A 119 -9.98 21.95 1.03
N THR A 120 -11.22 21.93 0.58
CA THR A 120 -12.29 21.16 1.23
C THR A 120 -12.14 19.70 0.81
N THR A 121 -11.79 18.81 1.75
CA THR A 121 -11.82 17.36 1.50
C THR A 121 -13.27 16.90 1.46
N VAL A 122 -13.78 16.58 0.27
CA VAL A 122 -15.11 15.97 0.10
C VAL A 122 -14.92 14.47 -0.09
N GLN A 123 -15.39 13.67 0.86
CA GLN A 123 -15.37 12.21 0.77
C GLN A 123 -16.80 11.72 0.54
N THR A 124 -17.15 11.44 -0.72
CA THR A 124 -18.49 10.93 -1.07
C THR A 124 -18.50 9.41 -1.12
N ASN A 125 -18.84 8.76 0.00
CA ASN A 125 -19.22 7.34 0.02
C ASN A 125 -20.71 7.20 -0.32
N VAL A 126 -21.07 7.36 -1.58
CA VAL A 126 -22.44 7.13 -2.04
C VAL A 126 -22.55 5.69 -2.53
N ASN A 127 -23.14 4.83 -1.71
CA ASN A 127 -23.45 3.45 -2.09
C ASN A 127 -24.93 3.39 -2.52
N VAL A 128 -25.17 3.49 -3.83
CA VAL A 128 -26.52 3.39 -4.41
C VAL A 128 -26.79 1.96 -4.86
N GLY A 129 -27.51 1.21 -4.03
CA GLY A 129 -28.04 -0.12 -4.36
C GLY A 129 -29.55 -0.05 -4.52
N TRP A 130 -30.08 -0.65 -5.59
CA TRP A 130 -31.51 -0.88 -5.76
C TRP A 130 -31.85 -2.27 -5.24
N VAL A 131 -32.81 -2.37 -4.32
CA VAL A 131 -33.38 -3.67 -3.89
C VAL A 131 -34.79 -3.72 -4.45
N ILE A 132 -35.00 -4.57 -5.44
CA ILE A 132 -36.33 -4.87 -5.97
C ILE A 132 -36.90 -5.99 -5.11
N ASP A 133 -37.95 -5.70 -4.33
CA ASP A 133 -38.69 -6.72 -3.59
C ASP A 133 -39.67 -7.40 -4.54
N LEU A 134 -39.57 -8.72 -4.68
CA LEU A 134 -40.39 -9.52 -5.60
C LEU A 134 -41.48 -10.34 -4.87
N ARG A 135 -41.77 -10.01 -3.61
CA ARG A 135 -42.77 -10.74 -2.82
C ARG A 135 -44.19 -10.25 -3.16
N THR A 136 -45.03 -11.17 -3.64
CA THR A 136 -46.47 -10.97 -3.82
C THR A 136 -47.16 -10.86 -2.46
N ASN A 137 -47.98 -9.82 -2.28
CA ASN A 137 -48.72 -9.47 -1.06
C ASN A 137 -49.76 -10.52 -0.61
N ALA A 138 -49.34 -11.74 -0.29
CA ALA A 138 -50.19 -12.79 0.28
C ALA A 138 -50.21 -12.76 1.82
N ASP A 139 -49.19 -12.18 2.45
CA ASP A 139 -49.11 -12.05 3.89
C ASP A 139 -49.21 -10.56 4.23
N GLY A 140 -50.26 -10.16 4.96
CA GLY A 140 -50.54 -8.77 5.35
C GLY A 140 -49.39 -8.06 6.09
N PRO A 141 -49.56 -6.80 6.54
CA PRO A 141 -48.45 -5.90 6.85
C PRO A 141 -47.60 -6.42 8.03
N GLY A 142 -46.62 -7.26 7.70
CA GLY A 142 -45.62 -7.78 8.61
C GLY A 142 -44.64 -6.67 8.95
N GLN A 143 -44.33 -6.54 10.23
CA GLN A 143 -43.37 -5.58 10.76
C GLN A 143 -42.06 -5.59 9.96
N ARG A 144 -41.78 -4.45 9.32
CA ARG A 144 -40.56 -4.19 8.55
C ARG A 144 -39.40 -3.95 9.52
N GLN A 145 -38.71 -4.99 9.94
CA GLN A 145 -37.42 -4.83 10.62
C GLN A 145 -36.32 -4.68 9.56
N GLY A 146 -36.21 -3.48 9.00
CA GLY A 146 -35.09 -3.10 8.16
C GLY A 146 -33.88 -2.79 9.03
N ASP A 147 -32.87 -3.66 9.03
CA ASP A 147 -31.51 -3.28 9.39
C ASP A 147 -30.89 -2.55 8.19
N SER A 148 -31.33 -1.31 7.99
CA SER A 148 -30.98 -0.51 6.82
C SER A 148 -30.16 0.71 7.22
N THR A 149 -28.86 0.52 7.39
CA THR A 149 -27.86 1.60 7.29
C THR A 149 -27.69 2.13 5.86
N ALA A 150 -28.43 1.60 4.89
CA ALA A 150 -28.47 2.09 3.51
C ALA A 150 -29.86 2.66 3.20
N GLY A 151 -29.92 3.96 2.90
CA GLY A 151 -31.13 4.67 2.51
C GLY A 151 -31.63 4.28 1.12
N GLY A 152 -32.06 3.03 0.95
CA GLY A 152 -32.72 2.56 -0.27
C GLY A 152 -34.18 3.01 -0.28
N MET A 153 -34.60 3.68 -1.36
CA MET A 153 -36.01 3.94 -1.65
C MET A 153 -36.63 2.67 -2.24
N ILE A 154 -37.69 2.16 -1.63
CA ILE A 154 -38.41 0.98 -2.11
C ILE A 154 -39.45 1.45 -3.14
N ILE A 155 -39.37 0.92 -4.36
CA ILE A 155 -40.37 1.17 -5.42
C ILE A 155 -41.18 -0.12 -5.58
N ASP A 156 -42.46 -0.06 -5.26
CA ASP A 156 -43.42 -1.15 -5.46
C ASP A 156 -43.84 -1.21 -6.93
N ALA A 157 -43.85 -2.42 -7.51
CA ALA A 157 -44.31 -2.64 -8.87
C ALA A 157 -45.67 -3.34 -8.84
N GLU A 158 -46.73 -2.65 -9.26
CA GLU A 158 -48.03 -3.30 -9.47
C GLU A 158 -48.03 -4.11 -10.78
N PRO A 159 -48.56 -5.33 -10.79
CA PRO A 159 -48.57 -6.18 -11.98
C PRO A 159 -49.56 -5.66 -13.03
N VAL A 160 -49.10 -5.57 -14.29
CA VAL A 160 -49.95 -5.27 -15.44
C VAL A 160 -50.72 -6.52 -15.83
N GLU A 161 -52.05 -6.47 -15.71
CA GLU A 161 -52.96 -7.51 -16.21
C GLU A 161 -52.82 -7.64 -17.73
N GLN A 162 -52.35 -8.80 -18.21
CA GLN A 162 -52.36 -9.12 -19.64
C GLN A 162 -53.78 -9.54 -20.04
N GLY A 163 -54.50 -8.63 -20.71
CA GLY A 163 -55.78 -8.93 -21.38
C GLY A 163 -55.58 -9.95 -22.50
N GLY A 164 -56.51 -10.91 -22.59
CA GLY A 164 -56.46 -12.10 -23.44
C GLY A 164 -56.67 -11.90 -24.93
#